data_AF-A0A7Y5Y5E4-F1
#
_entry.id   AF-A0A7Y5Y5E4-F1
#
_cell.length_a   1.000
_cell.length_b   1.000
_cell.length_c   1.000
_cell.angle_alpha   90.00
_cell.angle_beta   90.00
_cell.angle_gamma   90.00
#
_symmetry.space_group_name_H-M   'P 1'
#
loop_
_entity.id
_entity.type
_entity.pdbx_description
1 polymer ?
#
loop_
_entity_poly.entity_id
_entity_poly.type
_entity_poly.pdbx_seq_one_letter_code
_entity_poly.pdbx_strand_id
1 'polypeptide(L)'
;MAITINVNGLSLCHHGSGGVSHNTLPNVCKTPDKGIPLPYQNEAYSRDLIKGTVSVFADGGNSIAKDGSQFARSVFDEAGSMGGVVSGTHSAETDWISHSFDVFFEGRPACRLTDKLFMNYRNTVNMAGLKQRDLPKPDQDFFDEICELACECWNTHKKDGPQPLPKGHTFQEWMRKKIDDKYYGGPANARNGRYPNPDARMWREVSFDRGNNWEMIGSKSNPGLPSSQYPWADSRRLDVARIGPDGKVIKIFDVKFGKDPLTDDAARDYRKIAERHTGSKKNFEKFEVSKRCNCDDEPPSQHPAPVTAAEPKKSLIDHFGDAIHSSTGVQLTGGLLVLALIIPKLRRSSRLAMPSPSLDRIPHYQPGE
;
A
#
# COMPACT_ATOMS: atom_id res chain seq x y z
N MET A 1 -5.67 -2.98 -7.23
CA MET A 1 -5.45 -4.12 -6.32
C MET A 1 -5.12 -3.60 -4.94
N ALA A 2 -5.40 -4.35 -3.88
CA ALA A 2 -4.95 -3.99 -2.54
C ALA A 2 -3.43 -4.16 -2.45
N ILE A 3 -2.73 -3.24 -1.77
CA ILE A 3 -1.30 -3.37 -1.46
C ILE A 3 -1.22 -3.94 -0.05
N THR A 4 -0.78 -5.18 0.11
CA THR A 4 -0.90 -5.88 1.41
C THR A 4 0.41 -5.98 2.18
N ILE A 5 1.54 -5.76 1.49
CA ILE A 5 2.86 -6.00 2.07
C ILE A 5 3.37 -4.77 2.83
N ASN A 6 3.52 -4.95 4.14
CA ASN A 6 4.11 -3.98 5.06
C ASN A 6 5.63 -4.07 5.08
N VAL A 7 6.29 -2.95 4.79
CA VAL A 7 7.72 -2.78 4.95
C VAL A 7 7.98 -1.53 5.80
N ASN A 8 8.40 -1.72 7.06
CA ASN A 8 8.64 -0.64 8.03
C ASN A 8 7.44 0.30 8.26
N GLY A 9 6.21 -0.24 8.24
CA GLY A 9 4.99 0.54 8.38
C GLY A 9 4.56 1.28 7.10
N LEU A 10 5.23 1.01 5.97
CA LEU A 10 4.95 1.61 4.67
C LEU A 10 4.54 0.54 3.67
N SER A 11 3.76 0.94 2.65
CA SER A 11 3.39 0.02 1.58
C SER A 11 4.58 -0.24 0.65
N LEU A 12 4.75 -1.50 0.24
CA LEU A 12 5.77 -1.91 -0.72
C LEU A 12 5.46 -1.39 -2.12
N CYS A 13 6.47 -0.93 -2.87
CA CYS A 13 6.32 -0.66 -4.31
C CYS A 13 6.52 -1.95 -5.10
N HIS A 14 5.57 -2.27 -5.98
CA HIS A 14 5.66 -3.40 -6.92
C HIS A 14 4.92 -3.03 -8.21
N HIS A 15 5.10 -3.80 -9.27
CA HIS A 15 4.57 -3.50 -10.61
C HIS A 15 3.06 -3.15 -10.61
N GLY A 16 2.26 -3.90 -9.85
CA GLY A 16 0.82 -3.71 -9.70
C GLY A 16 0.36 -2.78 -8.57
N SER A 17 1.26 -2.06 -7.87
CA SER A 17 0.89 -1.23 -6.70
C SER A 17 0.12 0.04 -7.08
N GLY A 18 0.16 0.45 -8.35
CA GLY A 18 -0.49 1.67 -8.84
C GLY A 18 0.19 2.96 -8.36
N GLY A 19 1.47 2.89 -8.00
CA GLY A 19 2.23 4.05 -7.53
C GLY A 19 2.57 5.04 -8.63
N VAL A 20 2.43 6.32 -8.30
CA VAL A 20 2.80 7.45 -9.16
C VAL A 20 3.89 8.25 -8.47
N SER A 21 5.03 8.43 -9.11
CA SER A 21 6.07 9.37 -8.71
C SER A 21 5.86 10.68 -9.44
N HIS A 22 5.74 11.79 -8.72
CA HIS A 22 5.61 13.14 -9.29
C HIS A 22 6.80 13.99 -8.86
N ASN A 23 7.37 14.77 -9.77
CA ASN A 23 8.53 15.60 -9.46
C ASN A 23 8.19 16.68 -8.43
N THR A 24 8.98 16.76 -7.36
CA THR A 24 8.84 17.81 -6.34
C THR A 24 9.70 19.03 -6.65
N LEU A 25 10.75 18.86 -7.47
CA LEU A 25 11.55 19.95 -8.00
C LEU A 25 11.26 20.13 -9.50
N PRO A 26 11.39 21.35 -10.04
CA PRO A 26 11.13 21.60 -11.45
C PRO A 26 12.00 20.72 -12.37
N ASN A 27 11.38 20.01 -13.31
CA ASN A 27 12.09 19.28 -14.35
C ASN A 27 12.49 20.26 -15.46
N VAL A 28 13.68 20.87 -15.36
CA VAL A 28 14.09 21.87 -16.34
C VAL A 28 14.62 21.17 -17.60
N CYS A 29 13.89 21.31 -18.70
CA CYS A 29 14.24 20.73 -19.99
C CYS A 29 14.38 21.81 -21.04
N LYS A 30 15.16 21.52 -22.09
CA LYS A 30 15.34 22.42 -23.24
C LYS A 30 14.15 22.27 -24.19
N THR A 31 13.45 23.36 -24.43
CA THR A 31 12.28 23.43 -25.31
C THR A 31 12.70 23.81 -26.73
N PRO A 32 12.24 23.09 -27.77
CA PRO A 32 12.38 23.54 -29.15
C PRO A 32 11.77 24.93 -29.40
N ASP A 33 12.22 25.69 -30.38
CA ASP A 33 13.32 25.43 -31.34
C ASP A 33 14.68 25.98 -30.88
N LYS A 34 14.67 26.84 -29.87
CA LYS A 34 15.84 27.60 -29.40
C LYS A 34 16.58 26.93 -28.23
N GLY A 35 16.08 25.78 -27.75
CA GLY A 35 16.63 25.10 -26.58
C GLY A 35 16.48 25.90 -25.29
N ILE A 36 15.41 26.69 -25.16
CA ILE A 36 15.17 27.52 -23.98
C ILE A 36 14.88 26.60 -22.79
N PRO A 37 15.59 26.74 -21.65
CA PRO A 37 15.32 25.95 -20.46
C PRO A 37 13.98 26.38 -19.83
N LEU A 38 13.01 25.47 -19.80
CA LEU A 38 11.72 25.68 -19.14
C LEU A 38 11.43 24.56 -18.12
N PRO A 39 10.77 24.89 -16.99
CA PRO A 39 10.36 23.90 -16.02
C PRO A 39 9.12 23.13 -16.49
N TYR A 40 9.18 21.80 -16.41
CA TYR A 40 8.08 20.91 -16.73
C TYR A 40 7.64 20.09 -15.51
N GLN A 41 6.42 19.56 -15.61
CA GLN A 41 6.00 18.43 -14.78
C GLN A 41 6.70 17.16 -15.27
N ASN A 42 6.82 16.18 -14.39
CA ASN A 42 7.34 14.88 -14.74
C ASN A 42 6.71 13.82 -13.83
N GLU A 43 6.16 12.77 -14.43
CA GLU A 43 5.62 11.63 -13.70
C GLU A 43 6.22 10.31 -14.18
N ALA A 44 6.32 9.35 -13.27
CA ALA A 44 6.68 7.98 -13.58
C ALA A 44 5.79 7.01 -12.79
N TYR A 45 5.54 5.83 -13.35
CA TYR A 45 4.53 4.91 -12.81
C TYR A 45 5.13 3.55 -12.42
N SER A 46 4.63 2.98 -11.33
CA SER A 46 5.03 1.64 -10.87
C SER A 46 4.71 0.54 -11.88
N ARG A 47 3.71 0.74 -12.75
CA ARG A 47 3.38 -0.17 -13.85
C ARG A 47 4.47 -0.27 -14.92
N ASP A 48 5.38 0.69 -14.97
CA ASP A 48 6.52 0.69 -15.89
C ASP A 48 7.79 0.18 -15.15
N LEU A 49 7.64 -0.55 -14.03
CA LEU A 49 8.75 -1.11 -13.25
C LEU A 49 9.55 -2.13 -14.06
N ILE A 50 10.84 -1.85 -14.18
CA ILE A 50 11.87 -2.72 -14.75
C ILE A 50 12.97 -2.97 -13.71
N LYS A 51 13.79 -3.99 -13.94
CA LYS A 51 14.86 -4.41 -13.01
C LYS A 51 14.33 -4.69 -11.59
N GLY A 52 13.06 -5.10 -11.49
CA GLY A 52 12.43 -5.60 -10.27
C GLY A 52 12.92 -6.99 -9.90
N THR A 53 12.28 -7.63 -8.92
CA THR A 53 12.53 -9.04 -8.57
C THR A 53 12.13 -10.02 -9.66
N VAL A 54 12.80 -11.17 -9.71
CA VAL A 54 12.57 -12.24 -10.69
C VAL A 54 12.18 -13.57 -10.05
N SER A 55 12.46 -13.75 -8.75
CA SER A 55 12.19 -14.98 -7.99
C SER A 55 11.17 -14.80 -6.87
N VAL A 56 10.93 -13.57 -6.43
CA VAL A 56 9.97 -13.24 -5.36
C VAL A 56 8.94 -12.26 -5.90
N PHE A 57 7.66 -12.49 -5.64
CA PHE A 57 6.56 -11.70 -6.17
C PHE A 57 5.59 -11.31 -5.04
N ALA A 58 4.89 -10.19 -5.22
CA ALA A 58 3.90 -9.66 -4.27
C ALA A 58 2.54 -9.44 -4.94
N ASP A 59 1.46 -9.46 -4.14
CA ASP A 59 0.12 -9.01 -4.52
C ASP A 59 -0.32 -9.42 -5.94
N GLY A 60 -0.62 -10.70 -6.13
CA GLY A 60 -1.07 -11.22 -7.44
C GLY A 60 0.06 -11.46 -8.45
N GLY A 61 1.28 -11.77 -7.97
CA GLY A 61 2.40 -12.18 -8.82
C GLY A 61 3.21 -11.02 -9.41
N ASN A 62 3.10 -9.83 -8.85
CA ASN A 62 3.82 -8.65 -9.33
C ASN A 62 5.29 -8.64 -8.88
N SER A 63 6.17 -8.24 -9.80
CA SER A 63 7.58 -7.98 -9.50
C SER A 63 7.74 -6.81 -8.52
N ILE A 64 8.65 -6.96 -7.56
CA ILE A 64 8.86 -6.04 -6.44
C ILE A 64 9.99 -5.05 -6.78
N ALA A 65 9.80 -3.78 -6.42
CA ALA A 65 10.86 -2.78 -6.53
C ALA A 65 11.86 -2.94 -5.37
N LYS A 66 13.14 -3.00 -5.73
CA LYS A 66 14.28 -3.07 -4.82
C LYS A 66 15.36 -2.11 -5.28
N ASP A 67 16.39 -1.89 -4.46
CA ASP A 67 17.49 -1.01 -4.85
C ASP A 67 18.11 -1.40 -6.21
N GLY A 68 18.26 -0.41 -7.09
CA GLY A 68 18.63 -0.58 -8.51
C GLY A 68 17.48 -0.95 -9.46
N SER A 69 16.24 -1.11 -8.99
CA SER A 69 15.05 -1.11 -9.85
C SER A 69 14.78 0.28 -10.43
N GLN A 70 14.04 0.35 -11.52
CA GLN A 70 13.73 1.61 -12.22
C GLN A 70 12.30 1.59 -12.74
N PHE A 71 11.68 2.76 -12.89
CA PHE A 71 10.56 2.91 -13.82
C PHE A 71 11.12 3.28 -15.19
N ALA A 72 10.77 2.51 -16.22
CA ALA A 72 11.44 2.54 -17.52
C ALA A 72 11.37 3.88 -18.26
N ARG A 73 10.38 4.72 -17.91
CA ARG A 73 10.15 6.02 -18.52
C ARG A 73 9.46 6.97 -17.57
N SER A 74 9.58 8.26 -17.87
CA SER A 74 8.79 9.33 -17.29
C SER A 74 8.04 10.11 -18.39
N VAL A 75 6.99 10.84 -18.02
CA VAL A 75 6.07 11.55 -18.93
C VAL A 75 5.73 12.94 -18.40
N PHE A 76 5.00 13.75 -19.18
CA PHE A 76 4.63 15.16 -18.92
C PHE A 76 5.72 16.20 -19.19
N ASP A 77 6.86 15.79 -19.74
CA ASP A 77 7.94 16.66 -20.21
C ASP A 77 8.13 16.64 -21.74
N GLU A 78 7.10 16.23 -22.50
CA GLU A 78 7.13 16.03 -23.95
C GLU A 78 7.50 17.29 -24.74
N ALA A 79 7.15 18.46 -24.23
CA ALA A 79 7.53 19.74 -24.84
C ALA A 79 9.02 20.08 -24.65
N GLY A 80 9.68 19.48 -23.66
CA GLY A 80 11.12 19.60 -23.38
C GLY A 80 11.97 18.59 -24.17
N SER A 81 11.61 18.33 -25.43
CA SER A 81 12.14 17.20 -26.22
C SER A 81 13.62 17.32 -26.62
N MET A 82 14.26 18.48 -26.46
CA MET A 82 15.72 18.62 -26.62
C MET A 82 16.50 18.15 -25.38
N GLY A 83 15.80 17.58 -24.40
CA GLY A 83 16.33 16.91 -23.23
C GLY A 83 16.52 17.81 -22.01
N GLY A 84 16.66 17.18 -20.85
CA GLY A 84 16.95 17.80 -19.58
C GLY A 84 18.23 18.65 -19.62
N VAL A 85 18.24 19.75 -18.88
CA VAL A 85 19.44 20.61 -18.78
C VAL A 85 20.60 19.86 -18.13
N VAL A 86 20.30 18.99 -17.16
CA VAL A 86 21.30 18.18 -16.45
C VAL A 86 21.49 16.83 -17.13
N SER A 87 20.41 16.13 -17.46
CA SER A 87 20.51 14.76 -17.97
C SER A 87 20.82 14.67 -19.47
N GLY A 88 20.43 15.67 -20.26
CA GLY A 88 20.44 15.60 -21.73
C GLY A 88 19.41 14.62 -22.31
N THR A 89 18.57 14.00 -21.49
CA THR A 89 17.58 12.98 -21.89
C THR A 89 16.15 13.49 -21.82
N HIS A 90 15.23 12.77 -22.45
CA HIS A 90 13.81 13.06 -22.47
C HIS A 90 13.01 11.77 -22.23
N SER A 91 11.96 11.84 -21.39
CA SER A 91 11.13 10.69 -20.99
C SER A 91 11.93 9.49 -20.45
N ALA A 92 13.09 9.74 -19.85
CA ALA A 92 14.00 8.68 -19.41
C ALA A 92 13.57 8.06 -18.07
N GLU A 93 14.28 7.01 -17.69
CA GLU A 93 14.00 6.20 -16.53
C GLU A 93 14.20 6.96 -15.19
N THR A 94 13.68 6.35 -14.13
CA THR A 94 13.88 6.79 -12.75
C THR A 94 14.93 5.92 -12.04
N ASP A 95 15.53 6.46 -10.98
CA ASP A 95 16.42 5.72 -10.06
C ASP A 95 15.98 5.98 -8.61
N TRP A 96 16.05 4.97 -7.75
CA TRP A 96 15.77 5.15 -6.32
C TRP A 96 16.90 5.90 -5.60
N ILE A 97 16.52 6.79 -4.68
CA ILE A 97 17.41 7.55 -3.80
C ILE A 97 17.45 6.94 -2.40
N SER A 98 16.28 6.50 -1.91
CA SER A 98 16.16 5.85 -0.61
C SER A 98 15.43 4.52 -0.75
N HIS A 99 15.59 3.68 0.25
CA HIS A 99 15.03 2.34 0.33
C HIS A 99 14.97 1.91 1.79
N SER A 100 14.43 0.72 2.08
CA SER A 100 14.46 0.12 3.41
C SER A 100 15.89 -0.05 3.95
N PHE A 101 16.03 -0.08 5.28
CA PHE A 101 17.32 -0.30 5.95
C PHE A 101 17.53 -1.76 6.37
N ASP A 102 16.45 -2.53 6.50
CA ASP A 102 16.42 -3.83 7.17
C ASP A 102 15.58 -4.89 6.42
N VAL A 103 14.74 -4.49 5.45
CA VAL A 103 13.97 -5.42 4.62
C VAL A 103 14.57 -5.50 3.23
N PHE A 104 14.92 -6.72 2.84
CA PHE A 104 15.62 -7.02 1.59
C PHE A 104 14.84 -8.03 0.76
N PHE A 105 14.83 -7.83 -0.56
CA PHE A 105 14.38 -8.81 -1.54
C PHE A 105 15.54 -9.12 -2.49
N GLU A 106 15.83 -10.42 -2.68
CA GLU A 106 16.96 -10.87 -3.51
C GLU A 106 18.30 -10.20 -3.13
N GLY A 107 18.53 -10.03 -1.82
CA GLY A 107 19.74 -9.42 -1.28
C GLY A 107 19.84 -7.90 -1.45
N ARG A 108 18.80 -7.21 -1.95
CA ARG A 108 18.79 -5.75 -2.05
C ARG A 108 17.64 -5.12 -1.27
N PRO A 109 17.83 -3.91 -0.71
CA PRO A 109 16.79 -3.20 0.02
C PRO A 109 15.48 -3.03 -0.75
N ALA A 110 14.35 -3.15 -0.05
CA ALA A 110 13.01 -2.93 -0.62
C ALA A 110 12.71 -1.43 -0.82
N CYS A 111 12.03 -1.07 -1.92
CA CYS A 111 11.56 0.30 -2.16
C CYS A 111 10.09 0.47 -1.75
N ARG A 112 9.78 1.56 -1.04
CA ARG A 112 8.51 1.74 -0.30
C ARG A 112 7.81 3.05 -0.65
N LEU A 113 6.61 3.24 -0.10
CA LEU A 113 5.76 4.42 -0.28
C LEU A 113 6.51 5.77 -0.21
N THR A 114 7.27 6.02 0.85
CA THR A 114 7.92 7.34 1.06
C THR A 114 9.34 7.42 0.48
N ASP A 115 9.78 6.38 -0.22
CA ASP A 115 11.12 6.33 -0.77
C ASP A 115 11.24 7.24 -1.99
N LYS A 116 12.38 7.93 -2.09
CA LYS A 116 12.59 9.05 -3.02
C LYS A 116 13.14 8.55 -4.35
N LEU A 117 12.89 9.28 -5.43
CA LEU A 117 13.36 8.93 -6.76
C LEU A 117 14.04 10.10 -7.46
N PHE A 118 15.12 9.82 -8.18
CA PHE A 118 15.53 10.60 -9.32
C PHE A 118 14.61 10.30 -10.51
N MET A 119 14.35 11.29 -11.34
CA MET A 119 13.47 11.16 -12.50
C MET A 119 14.10 11.79 -13.75
N ASN A 120 13.69 11.29 -14.93
CA ASN A 120 14.25 11.61 -16.24
C ASN A 120 15.78 11.59 -16.23
N TYR A 121 16.36 10.42 -15.92
CA TYR A 121 17.81 10.21 -15.84
C TYR A 121 18.51 11.25 -14.93
N ARG A 122 17.93 11.45 -13.74
CA ARG A 122 18.42 12.38 -12.70
C ARG A 122 18.38 13.86 -13.09
N ASN A 123 17.55 14.25 -14.06
CA ASN A 123 17.30 15.66 -14.34
C ASN A 123 16.49 16.35 -13.24
N THR A 124 15.61 15.59 -12.59
CA THR A 124 14.80 16.06 -11.46
C THR A 124 14.65 14.99 -10.39
N VAL A 125 13.94 15.33 -9.32
CA VAL A 125 13.70 14.45 -8.17
C VAL A 125 12.26 14.52 -7.71
N ASN A 126 11.79 13.39 -7.18
CA ASN A 126 10.67 13.27 -6.27
C ASN A 126 11.20 13.04 -4.85
N MET A 127 11.05 14.06 -4.00
CA MET A 127 11.43 14.03 -2.59
C MET A 127 10.29 13.64 -1.65
N ALA A 128 9.05 13.59 -2.16
CA ALA A 128 7.85 13.25 -1.39
C ALA A 128 7.59 11.73 -1.34
N GLY A 129 8.13 10.99 -2.31
CA GLY A 129 7.90 9.56 -2.47
C GLY A 129 6.72 9.24 -3.38
N LEU A 130 6.38 7.96 -3.50
CA LEU A 130 5.28 7.50 -4.34
C LEU A 130 3.93 7.94 -3.78
N LYS A 131 3.04 8.34 -4.68
CA LYS A 131 1.60 8.37 -4.45
C LYS A 131 1.04 6.99 -4.79
N GLN A 132 0.97 6.10 -3.81
CA GLN A 132 0.28 4.81 -3.90
C GLN A 132 -0.63 4.62 -2.67
N ARG A 133 -1.44 3.55 -2.66
CA ARG A 133 -2.30 3.25 -1.51
C ARG A 133 -1.45 3.02 -0.27
N ASP A 134 -1.88 3.56 0.86
CA ASP A 134 -1.30 3.22 2.16
C ASP A 134 -1.54 1.73 2.47
N LEU A 135 -0.79 1.19 3.44
CA LEU A 135 -1.11 -0.12 3.96
C LEU A 135 -2.57 -0.16 4.42
N PRO A 136 -3.31 -1.27 4.18
CA PRO A 136 -4.58 -1.47 4.81
C PRO A 136 -4.36 -1.34 6.31
N LYS A 137 -5.03 -0.37 6.93
CA LYS A 137 -5.04 -0.28 8.39
C LYS A 137 -5.54 -1.62 8.90
N PRO A 138 -5.03 -2.13 10.05
CA PRO A 138 -5.68 -3.23 10.72
C PRO A 138 -7.17 -2.94 10.78
N ASP A 139 -7.97 -3.85 10.25
CA ASP A 139 -9.43 -3.79 10.31
C ASP A 139 -10.04 -2.75 9.37
N GLN A 140 -9.30 -2.26 8.37
CA GLN A 140 -9.82 -1.29 7.39
C GLN A 140 -11.11 -1.81 6.74
N ASP A 141 -11.13 -3.06 6.26
CA ASP A 141 -12.34 -3.65 5.66
C ASP A 141 -13.53 -3.68 6.65
N PHE A 142 -13.25 -3.87 7.94
CA PHE A 142 -14.29 -3.83 8.97
C PHE A 142 -14.78 -2.40 9.22
N PHE A 143 -13.88 -1.42 9.22
CA PHE A 143 -14.25 -0.01 9.34
C PHE A 143 -15.00 0.49 8.11
N ASP A 144 -14.58 0.10 6.91
CA ASP A 144 -15.24 0.42 5.65
C ASP A 144 -16.66 -0.16 5.66
N GLU A 145 -16.83 -1.38 6.16
CA GLU A 145 -18.14 -2.00 6.32
C GLU A 145 -19.02 -1.29 7.37
N ILE A 146 -18.48 -0.93 8.55
CA ILE A 146 -19.23 -0.10 9.51
C ILE A 146 -19.65 1.22 8.88
N CYS A 147 -18.75 1.85 8.11
CA CYS A 147 -19.04 3.11 7.44
C CYS A 147 -20.08 2.96 6.34
N GLU A 148 -20.04 1.90 5.53
CA GLU A 148 -21.07 1.62 4.53
C GLU A 148 -22.45 1.49 5.18
N LEU A 149 -22.55 0.66 6.23
CA LEU A 149 -23.80 0.47 6.98
C LEU A 149 -24.29 1.78 7.59
N ALA A 150 -23.41 2.51 8.28
CA ALA A 150 -23.75 3.77 8.95
C ALA A 150 -24.10 4.89 7.96
N CYS A 151 -23.39 5.01 6.84
CA CYS A 151 -23.67 6.00 5.81
C CYS A 151 -24.98 5.71 5.08
N GLU A 152 -25.30 4.44 4.82
CA GLU A 152 -26.62 4.07 4.29
C GLU A 152 -27.74 4.52 5.25
N CYS A 153 -27.57 4.31 6.57
CA CYS A 153 -28.52 4.80 7.59
C CYS A 153 -28.66 6.32 7.51
N TRP A 154 -27.52 7.00 7.52
CA TRP A 154 -27.45 8.45 7.61
C TRP A 154 -28.05 9.11 6.38
N ASN A 155 -27.66 8.67 5.18
CA ASN A 155 -28.14 9.24 3.93
C ASN A 155 -29.63 8.99 3.70
N THR A 156 -30.15 7.85 4.18
CA THR A 156 -31.58 7.57 4.09
C THR A 156 -32.40 8.44 5.04
N HIS A 157 -31.96 8.58 6.30
CA HIS A 157 -32.79 9.12 7.40
C HIS A 157 -32.38 10.48 7.95
N LYS A 158 -31.35 11.12 7.40
CA LYS A 158 -31.00 12.51 7.72
C LYS A 158 -32.18 13.45 7.42
N LYS A 159 -32.12 14.66 7.97
CA LYS A 159 -33.20 15.66 7.86
C LYS A 159 -33.69 15.91 6.42
N ASP A 160 -32.77 15.85 5.47
CA ASP A 160 -33.02 16.04 4.02
C ASP A 160 -32.91 14.73 3.22
N GLY A 161 -32.94 13.59 3.92
CA GLY A 161 -32.89 12.26 3.31
C GLY A 161 -34.23 11.85 2.70
N PRO A 162 -34.24 10.79 1.86
CA PRO A 162 -35.44 10.30 1.19
C PRO A 162 -36.53 9.80 2.12
N GLN A 163 -36.20 9.35 3.34
CA GLN A 163 -37.17 8.85 4.31
C GLN A 163 -36.83 9.38 5.70
N PRO A 164 -37.66 10.21 6.36
CA PRO A 164 -37.35 10.66 7.71
C PRO A 164 -37.37 9.50 8.70
N LEU A 165 -36.46 9.54 9.68
CA LEU A 165 -36.42 8.53 10.73
C LEU A 165 -37.77 8.48 11.48
N PRO A 166 -38.42 7.30 11.59
CA PRO A 166 -39.72 7.21 12.26
C PRO A 166 -39.62 7.63 13.74
N LYS A 167 -40.69 8.24 14.27
CA LYS A 167 -40.70 8.77 15.64
C LYS A 167 -40.36 7.67 16.65
N GLY A 168 -39.36 7.92 17.50
CA GLY A 168 -38.91 6.99 18.53
C GLY A 168 -37.84 5.99 18.10
N HIS A 169 -37.42 6.01 16.83
CA HIS A 169 -36.30 5.20 16.35
C HIS A 169 -34.99 5.99 16.35
N THR A 170 -33.86 5.28 16.39
CA THR A 170 -32.52 5.84 16.33
C THR A 170 -31.76 5.34 15.09
N PHE A 171 -30.70 6.04 14.70
CA PHE A 171 -29.82 5.58 13.63
C PHE A 171 -29.10 4.28 14.00
N GLN A 172 -28.73 4.11 15.27
CA GLN A 172 -28.15 2.86 15.79
C GLN A 172 -29.11 1.68 15.62
N GLU A 173 -30.41 1.86 15.88
CA GLU A 173 -31.42 0.81 15.66
C GLU A 173 -31.57 0.41 14.19
N TRP A 174 -31.33 1.33 13.25
CA TRP A 174 -31.37 1.01 11.83
C TRP A 174 -30.08 0.33 11.37
N MET A 175 -28.91 0.83 11.79
CA MET A 175 -27.62 0.18 11.56
C MET A 175 -27.64 -1.27 12.07
N ARG A 176 -28.19 -1.46 13.28
CA ARG A 176 -28.45 -2.77 13.86
C ARG A 176 -29.18 -3.68 12.86
N LYS A 177 -30.33 -3.26 12.31
CA LYS A 177 -31.12 -4.06 11.35
C LYS A 177 -30.32 -4.47 10.11
N LYS A 178 -29.42 -3.62 9.61
CA LYS A 178 -28.54 -3.98 8.49
C LYS A 178 -27.52 -5.04 8.87
N ILE A 179 -27.03 -5.00 10.11
CA ILE A 179 -26.24 -6.10 10.67
C ILE A 179 -27.11 -7.36 10.83
N ASP A 180 -28.41 -7.24 11.15
CA ASP A 180 -29.37 -8.38 11.12
C ASP A 180 -29.36 -9.04 9.75
N ASP A 181 -29.59 -8.27 8.69
CA ASP A 181 -29.71 -8.80 7.35
C ASP A 181 -28.42 -9.48 6.85
N LYS A 182 -27.25 -8.97 7.28
CA LYS A 182 -25.95 -9.47 6.79
C LYS A 182 -25.41 -10.65 7.59
N TYR A 183 -25.48 -10.58 8.91
CA TYR A 183 -24.74 -11.50 9.79
C TYR A 183 -25.64 -12.42 10.61
N TYR A 184 -26.95 -12.29 10.47
CA TYR A 184 -27.91 -13.07 11.26
C TYR A 184 -29.00 -13.58 10.32
N GLY A 185 -29.64 -14.71 10.66
CA GLY A 185 -30.67 -15.33 9.82
C GLY A 185 -32.04 -14.62 9.83
N GLY A 186 -32.05 -13.30 9.95
CA GLY A 186 -33.25 -12.46 10.08
C GLY A 186 -33.25 -11.60 11.36
N PRO A 187 -34.38 -10.97 11.69
CA PRO A 187 -34.45 -10.03 12.80
C PRO A 187 -34.19 -10.72 14.14
N ALA A 188 -33.45 -10.05 15.01
CA ALA A 188 -33.37 -10.18 16.46
C ALA A 188 -34.17 -11.28 17.18
N ASN A 189 -35.51 -11.19 17.07
CA ASN A 189 -36.48 -11.96 17.83
C ASN A 189 -37.00 -13.17 17.05
N ALA A 190 -36.59 -13.35 15.80
CA ALA A 190 -36.87 -14.54 15.02
C ALA A 190 -36.06 -15.72 15.56
N ARG A 191 -36.63 -16.94 15.44
CA ARG A 191 -35.93 -18.17 15.83
C ARG A 191 -34.54 -18.30 15.19
N ASN A 192 -34.41 -17.83 13.95
CA ASN A 192 -33.17 -17.89 13.15
C ASN A 192 -32.33 -16.60 13.23
N GLY A 193 -32.83 -15.51 13.84
CA GLY A 193 -32.16 -14.20 13.92
C GLY A 193 -31.61 -13.86 15.31
N ARG A 194 -31.70 -14.81 16.26
CA ARG A 194 -31.26 -14.63 17.65
C ARG A 194 -29.73 -14.65 17.81
N TYR A 195 -29.03 -15.44 17.00
CA TYR A 195 -27.59 -15.64 17.11
C TYR A 195 -26.88 -15.21 15.83
N PRO A 196 -25.63 -14.72 15.93
CA PRO A 196 -24.82 -14.42 14.77
C PRO A 196 -24.51 -15.70 13.98
N ASN A 197 -24.36 -15.57 12.67
CA ASN A 197 -23.86 -16.62 11.80
C ASN A 197 -22.41 -16.98 12.20
N PRO A 198 -21.95 -18.22 11.96
CA PRO A 198 -20.60 -18.65 12.34
C PRO A 198 -19.46 -17.82 11.72
N ASP A 199 -19.70 -17.22 10.56
CA ASP A 199 -18.77 -16.36 9.80
C ASP A 199 -18.95 -14.86 10.11
N ALA A 200 -19.77 -14.51 11.11
CA ALA A 200 -20.02 -13.13 11.47
C ALA A 200 -18.77 -12.42 11.97
N ARG A 201 -18.34 -11.38 11.25
CA ARG A 201 -17.19 -10.52 11.62
C ARG A 201 -17.54 -9.49 12.68
N MET A 202 -18.84 -9.26 12.92
CA MET A 202 -19.35 -8.32 13.90
C MET A 202 -20.59 -8.84 14.60
N TRP A 203 -20.70 -8.55 15.89
CA TRP A 203 -21.92 -8.68 16.66
C TRP A 203 -22.55 -7.31 16.89
N ARG A 204 -23.87 -7.27 16.99
CA ARG A 204 -24.65 -6.07 17.27
C ARG A 204 -25.29 -6.12 18.66
N GLU A 205 -25.46 -4.96 19.29
CA GLU A 205 -26.29 -4.76 20.49
C GLU A 205 -25.95 -5.75 21.63
N VAL A 206 -24.66 -5.89 21.91
CA VAL A 206 -24.15 -6.85 22.90
C VAL A 206 -24.33 -6.28 24.30
N SER A 207 -25.09 -6.98 25.14
CA SER A 207 -25.37 -6.55 26.51
C SER A 207 -24.39 -7.18 27.51
N PHE A 208 -23.92 -6.39 28.48
CA PHE A 208 -22.98 -6.80 29.52
C PHE A 208 -23.50 -6.43 30.91
N ASP A 209 -23.55 -7.41 31.80
CA ASP A 209 -24.13 -7.29 33.14
C ASP A 209 -23.10 -6.72 34.14
N ARG A 210 -23.38 -5.54 34.71
CA ARG A 210 -22.51 -4.93 35.71
C ARG A 210 -22.49 -5.74 37.00
N GLY A 211 -23.63 -6.29 37.42
CA GLY A 211 -23.77 -7.09 38.64
C GLY A 211 -22.97 -8.40 38.57
N ASN A 212 -22.78 -8.94 37.37
CA ASN A 212 -21.95 -10.11 37.11
C ASN A 212 -20.59 -9.72 36.49
N ASN A 213 -19.94 -8.69 37.04
CA ASN A 213 -18.58 -8.29 36.70
C ASN A 213 -18.34 -8.03 35.19
N TRP A 214 -19.33 -7.44 34.51
CA TRP A 214 -19.30 -7.16 33.07
C TRP A 214 -19.26 -8.41 32.17
N GLU A 215 -19.78 -9.54 32.64
CA GLU A 215 -19.99 -10.70 31.78
C GLU A 215 -20.99 -10.43 30.67
N MET A 216 -20.78 -11.05 29.51
CA MET A 216 -21.70 -10.93 28.39
C MET A 216 -23.02 -11.64 28.71
N ILE A 217 -24.14 -10.97 28.46
CA ILE A 217 -25.48 -11.54 28.62
C ILE A 217 -25.79 -12.41 27.40
N GLY A 218 -25.59 -13.71 27.57
CA GLY A 218 -25.83 -14.75 26.55
C GLY A 218 -26.90 -15.77 26.96
N SER A 219 -27.12 -16.75 26.08
CA SER A 219 -28.09 -17.83 26.33
C SER A 219 -27.40 -18.97 27.06
N LYS A 220 -28.09 -19.57 28.05
CA LYS A 220 -27.63 -20.82 28.68
C LYS A 220 -27.43 -21.95 27.67
N SER A 221 -28.20 -21.95 26.57
CA SER A 221 -28.11 -22.98 25.53
C SER A 221 -26.99 -22.76 24.51
N ASN A 222 -26.42 -21.55 24.44
CA ASN A 222 -25.32 -21.22 23.52
C ASN A 222 -24.33 -20.29 24.26
N PRO A 223 -23.52 -20.86 25.17
CA PRO A 223 -22.56 -20.08 25.94
C PRO A 223 -21.53 -19.43 25.01
N GLY A 224 -21.17 -18.17 25.29
CA GLY A 224 -20.20 -17.43 24.49
C GLY A 224 -20.76 -16.71 23.27
N LEU A 225 -22.08 -16.82 23.00
CA LEU A 225 -22.74 -16.03 21.96
C LEU A 225 -23.68 -14.98 22.57
N PRO A 226 -23.76 -13.76 22.00
CA PRO A 226 -24.73 -12.77 22.42
C PRO A 226 -26.13 -13.26 22.05
N SER A 227 -27.07 -13.14 22.99
CA SER A 227 -28.46 -13.57 22.77
C SER A 227 -29.52 -12.58 23.26
N SER A 228 -29.13 -11.59 24.07
CA SER A 228 -30.06 -10.59 24.61
C SER A 228 -29.79 -9.22 24.01
N GLN A 229 -30.81 -8.66 23.35
CA GLN A 229 -30.83 -7.27 22.90
C GLN A 229 -31.34 -6.30 23.96
N TYR A 230 -31.92 -6.84 25.03
CA TYR A 230 -32.48 -6.05 26.11
C TYR A 230 -31.51 -6.09 27.29
N PRO A 231 -30.93 -4.93 27.65
CA PRO A 231 -30.11 -4.83 28.83
C PRO A 231 -31.00 -5.08 30.06
N TRP A 232 -30.50 -5.85 31.03
CA TRP A 232 -31.06 -5.86 32.39
C TRP A 232 -30.88 -4.49 33.07
N ALA A 233 -31.59 -4.24 34.17
CA ALA A 233 -31.60 -2.93 34.83
C ALA A 233 -30.19 -2.42 35.21
N ASP A 234 -29.24 -3.31 35.54
CA ASP A 234 -27.86 -2.98 35.84
C ASP A 234 -26.89 -3.51 34.77
N SER A 235 -27.08 -3.09 33.52
CA SER A 235 -26.23 -3.52 32.42
C SER A 235 -25.95 -2.41 31.40
N ARG A 236 -24.96 -2.62 30.54
CA ARG A 236 -24.67 -1.76 29.39
C ARG A 236 -24.87 -2.53 28.11
N ARG A 237 -25.44 -1.87 27.11
CA ARG A 237 -25.57 -2.40 25.76
C ARG A 237 -24.60 -1.66 24.84
N LEU A 238 -23.82 -2.42 24.11
CA LEU A 238 -22.81 -1.93 23.17
C LEU A 238 -23.33 -2.10 21.75
N ASP A 239 -23.14 -1.09 20.91
CA ASP A 239 -23.68 -1.11 19.54
C ASP A 239 -23.02 -2.18 18.66
N VAL A 240 -21.68 -2.24 18.63
CA VAL A 240 -20.93 -3.15 17.75
C VAL A 240 -19.73 -3.77 18.46
N ALA A 241 -19.57 -5.09 18.37
CA ALA A 241 -18.36 -5.80 18.76
C ALA A 241 -17.72 -6.46 17.54
N ARG A 242 -16.40 -6.28 17.37
CA ARG A 242 -15.61 -6.94 16.32
C ARG A 242 -15.15 -8.31 16.80
N ILE A 243 -15.28 -9.30 15.91
CA ILE A 243 -14.96 -10.70 16.19
C ILE A 243 -13.70 -11.11 15.44
N GLY A 244 -12.79 -11.76 16.18
CA GLY A 244 -11.58 -12.34 15.63
C GLY A 244 -11.82 -13.68 14.94
N PRO A 245 -10.82 -14.21 14.22
CA PRO A 245 -10.91 -15.52 13.58
C PRO A 245 -11.18 -16.67 14.54
N ASP A 246 -10.89 -16.49 15.83
CA ASP A 246 -11.15 -17.44 16.91
C ASP A 246 -12.57 -17.34 17.50
N GLY A 247 -13.44 -16.50 16.92
CA GLY A 247 -14.81 -16.28 17.36
C GLY A 247 -14.92 -15.41 18.62
N LYS A 248 -13.83 -14.81 19.10
CA LYS A 248 -13.83 -13.96 20.30
C LYS A 248 -13.91 -12.48 19.97
N VAL A 249 -14.41 -11.71 20.93
CA VAL A 249 -14.43 -10.25 20.84
C VAL A 249 -12.99 -9.74 20.93
N ILE A 250 -12.57 -8.95 19.94
CA ILE A 250 -11.24 -8.34 19.90
C ILE A 250 -11.27 -6.82 20.02
N LYS A 251 -12.40 -6.19 19.70
CA LYS A 251 -12.60 -4.75 19.84
C LYS A 251 -14.08 -4.42 19.98
N ILE A 252 -14.40 -3.38 20.75
CA ILE A 252 -15.77 -2.94 20.99
C ILE A 252 -15.97 -1.47 20.64
N PHE A 253 -17.14 -1.16 20.08
CA PHE A 253 -17.47 0.14 19.53
C PHE A 253 -18.83 0.63 20.02
N ASP A 254 -18.85 1.89 20.45
CA ASP A 254 -20.06 2.66 20.70
C ASP A 254 -20.23 3.64 19.55
N VAL A 255 -21.27 3.46 18.73
CA VAL A 255 -21.47 4.15 17.46
C VAL A 255 -22.33 5.39 17.67
N LYS A 256 -21.81 6.54 17.24
CA LYS A 256 -22.45 7.84 17.45
C LYS A 256 -22.75 8.54 16.15
N PHE A 257 -24.02 8.91 16.00
CA PHE A 257 -24.56 9.67 14.88
C PHE A 257 -24.84 11.12 15.31
N GLY A 258 -24.48 12.08 14.47
CA GLY A 258 -24.76 13.50 14.70
C GLY A 258 -24.24 14.01 16.04
N LYS A 259 -25.13 14.54 16.88
CA LYS A 259 -24.81 15.13 18.19
C LYS A 259 -25.04 14.17 19.36
N ASP A 260 -25.24 12.87 19.11
CA ASP A 260 -25.45 11.89 20.18
C ASP A 260 -24.18 11.79 21.08
N PRO A 261 -24.25 12.16 22.37
CA PRO A 261 -23.10 12.11 23.24
C PRO A 261 -22.86 10.69 23.78
N LEU A 262 -21.60 10.40 24.10
CA LEU A 262 -21.23 9.32 25.00
C LEU A 262 -20.96 9.92 26.38
N THR A 263 -21.69 9.47 27.40
CA THR A 263 -21.47 9.94 28.77
C THR A 263 -20.18 9.37 29.34
N ASP A 264 -19.53 10.10 30.25
CA ASP A 264 -18.29 9.64 30.89
C ASP A 264 -18.48 8.34 31.65
N ASP A 265 -19.64 8.14 32.26
CA ASP A 265 -20.00 6.92 32.98
C ASP A 265 -20.07 5.72 32.04
N ALA A 266 -20.74 5.87 30.89
CA ALA A 266 -20.80 4.84 29.88
C ALA A 266 -19.41 4.55 29.30
N ALA A 267 -18.61 5.58 29.02
CA ALA A 267 -17.24 5.42 28.53
C ALA A 267 -16.34 4.69 29.56
N ARG A 268 -16.50 4.95 30.86
CA ARG A 268 -15.78 4.22 31.92
C ARG A 268 -16.20 2.76 31.96
N ASP A 269 -17.49 2.48 31.85
CA ASP A 269 -18.01 1.11 31.84
C ASP A 269 -17.53 0.33 30.60
N TYR A 270 -17.62 0.92 29.40
CA TYR A 270 -17.13 0.26 28.18
C TYR A 270 -15.63 -0.01 28.23
N ARG A 271 -14.80 0.86 28.81
CA ARG A 271 -13.38 0.55 29.01
C ARG A 271 -13.15 -0.66 29.92
N LYS A 272 -13.96 -0.84 30.97
CA LYS A 272 -13.89 -2.04 31.84
C LYS A 272 -14.33 -3.30 31.08
N ILE A 273 -15.39 -3.19 30.28
CA ILE A 273 -15.86 -4.28 29.40
C ILE A 273 -14.75 -4.67 28.41
N ALA A 274 -14.12 -3.70 27.74
CA ALA A 274 -13.02 -3.96 26.82
C ALA A 274 -11.84 -4.65 27.51
N GLU A 275 -11.42 -4.15 28.68
CA GLU A 275 -10.33 -4.77 29.45
C GLU A 275 -10.63 -6.24 29.78
N ARG A 276 -11.86 -6.54 30.20
CA ARG A 276 -12.28 -7.90 30.54
C ARG A 276 -12.25 -8.84 29.33
N HIS A 277 -12.87 -8.44 28.23
CA HIS A 277 -13.14 -9.34 27.10
C HIS A 277 -12.03 -9.38 26.06
N THR A 278 -11.16 -8.36 26.04
CA THR A 278 -10.09 -8.23 25.03
C THR A 278 -8.70 -8.10 25.65
N GLY A 279 -8.60 -8.00 26.97
CA GLY A 279 -7.33 -7.81 27.70
C GLY A 279 -6.82 -6.36 27.73
N SER A 280 -7.51 -5.38 27.14
CA SER A 280 -7.06 -3.98 27.12
C SER A 280 -8.19 -2.96 27.05
N LYS A 281 -8.12 -1.92 27.90
CA LYS A 281 -9.01 -0.75 27.84
C LYS A 281 -8.94 -0.01 26.50
N LYS A 282 -7.83 -0.14 25.77
CA LYS A 282 -7.61 0.53 24.48
C LYS A 282 -8.44 -0.08 23.33
N ASN A 283 -9.01 -1.25 23.56
CA ASN A 283 -9.87 -1.93 22.59
C ASN A 283 -11.34 -1.48 22.70
N PHE A 284 -11.60 -0.39 23.42
CA PHE A 284 -12.84 0.36 23.32
C PHE A 284 -12.63 1.61 22.47
N GLU A 285 -13.53 1.86 21.53
CA GLU A 285 -13.53 3.06 20.70
C GLU A 285 -14.93 3.68 20.61
N LYS A 286 -15.02 4.99 20.83
CA LYS A 286 -16.19 5.78 20.46
C LYS A 286 -16.11 6.06 18.95
N PHE A 287 -17.02 5.47 18.19
CA PHE A 287 -17.03 5.56 16.73
C PHE A 287 -17.98 6.68 16.27
N GLU A 288 -17.41 7.87 16.02
CA GLU A 288 -18.18 9.01 15.51
C GLU A 288 -18.29 8.94 13.99
N VAL A 289 -19.48 8.61 13.48
CA VAL A 289 -19.72 8.37 12.04
C VAL A 289 -19.31 9.59 11.21
N SER A 290 -19.67 10.80 11.64
CA SER A 290 -19.35 12.06 10.94
C SER A 290 -17.86 12.37 10.86
N LYS A 291 -17.03 11.81 11.74
CA LYS A 291 -15.57 12.01 11.73
C LYS A 291 -14.83 10.90 11.01
N ARG A 292 -15.39 9.70 11.01
CA ARG A 292 -14.70 8.48 10.58
C ARG A 292 -15.12 7.99 9.21
N CYS A 293 -16.33 8.32 8.79
CA CYS A 293 -16.93 7.90 7.55
C CYS A 293 -17.18 9.09 6.64
N ASN A 294 -16.84 8.96 5.36
CA ASN A 294 -17.21 9.94 4.35
C ASN A 294 -18.57 9.55 3.77
N CYS A 295 -19.65 10.03 4.40
CA CYS A 295 -21.02 9.74 3.95
C CYS A 295 -21.54 10.73 2.90
N ASP A 296 -20.74 11.71 2.52
CA ASP A 296 -21.06 12.64 1.44
C ASP A 296 -20.60 12.01 0.12
N ASP A 297 -21.53 11.89 -0.83
CA ASP A 297 -21.38 11.15 -2.10
C ASP A 297 -20.30 11.77 -3.01
N GLU A 298 -19.03 11.48 -2.76
CA GLU A 298 -18.02 11.44 -3.83
C GLU A 298 -17.75 10.00 -4.22
N PRO A 299 -18.15 9.56 -5.43
CA PRO A 299 -17.77 8.24 -5.93
C PRO A 299 -16.23 8.15 -5.99
N PRO A 300 -15.62 6.99 -5.70
CA PRO A 300 -14.19 6.81 -5.87
C PRO A 300 -13.83 7.15 -7.33
N SER A 301 -12.84 8.02 -7.52
CA SER A 301 -12.43 8.53 -8.83
C SER A 301 -12.31 7.39 -9.83
N GLN A 302 -13.06 7.44 -10.93
CA GLN A 302 -12.85 6.54 -12.06
C GLN A 302 -11.44 6.77 -12.59
N HIS A 303 -10.55 5.80 -12.40
CA HIS A 303 -9.27 5.80 -13.09
C HIS A 303 -9.56 5.67 -14.60
N PRO A 304 -9.01 6.55 -15.45
CA PRO A 304 -9.10 6.38 -16.89
C PRO A 304 -8.47 5.03 -17.30
N ALA A 305 -9.11 4.36 -18.26
CA ALA A 305 -8.69 3.06 -18.75
C ALA A 305 -7.20 3.08 -19.17
N PRO A 306 -6.41 2.02 -18.87
CA PRO A 306 -5.04 1.93 -19.34
C PRO A 306 -5.02 1.87 -20.86
N VAL A 307 -4.37 2.83 -21.49
CA VAL A 307 -4.01 2.73 -22.92
C VAL A 307 -2.75 1.87 -22.99
N THR A 308 -2.82 0.76 -23.72
CA THR A 308 -1.70 -0.14 -23.98
C THR A 308 -0.57 0.64 -24.67
N ALA A 309 0.60 0.73 -24.03
CA ALA A 309 1.80 1.26 -24.68
C ALA A 309 2.29 0.25 -25.72
N ALA A 310 2.68 0.73 -26.91
CA ALA A 310 3.26 -0.10 -27.95
C ALA A 310 4.60 -0.70 -27.49
N GLU A 311 4.87 -1.95 -27.87
CA GLU A 311 6.13 -2.64 -27.58
C GLU A 311 7.35 -1.85 -28.11
N PRO A 312 8.44 -1.76 -27.33
CA PRO A 312 9.66 -1.10 -27.78
C PRO A 312 10.34 -1.92 -28.89
N LYS A 313 10.61 -1.27 -30.04
CA LYS A 313 11.40 -1.87 -31.11
C LYS A 313 12.86 -2.01 -30.67
N LYS A 314 13.44 -3.20 -30.86
CA LYS A 314 14.84 -3.51 -30.56
C LYS A 314 15.81 -2.53 -31.24
N SER A 315 16.80 -2.08 -30.49
CA SER A 315 17.85 -1.14 -30.92
C SER A 315 18.96 -1.87 -31.69
N LEU A 316 19.69 -1.15 -32.54
CA LEU A 316 20.87 -1.67 -33.27
C LEU A 316 21.94 -2.25 -32.33
N ILE A 317 21.99 -1.76 -31.09
CA ILE A 317 22.92 -2.21 -30.05
C ILE A 317 22.57 -3.64 -29.59
N ASP A 318 21.27 -3.98 -29.56
CA ASP A 318 20.80 -5.33 -29.22
C ASP A 318 21.24 -6.35 -30.28
N HIS A 319 21.26 -5.92 -31.55
CA HIS A 319 21.69 -6.75 -32.67
C HIS A 319 23.21 -7.03 -32.64
N PHE A 320 24.02 -6.08 -32.18
CA PHE A 320 25.46 -6.26 -32.00
C PHE A 320 25.78 -7.12 -30.77
N GLY A 321 25.00 -7.01 -29.69
CA GLY A 321 25.12 -7.87 -28.52
C GLY A 321 24.88 -9.33 -28.85
N ASP A 322 23.83 -9.63 -29.61
CA ASP A 322 23.48 -10.99 -30.04
C ASP A 322 24.54 -11.62 -30.98
N ALA A 323 25.17 -10.81 -31.83
CA ALA A 323 26.23 -11.27 -32.75
C ALA A 323 27.54 -11.62 -32.03
N ILE A 324 27.90 -10.88 -30.97
CA ILE A 324 29.10 -11.19 -30.17
C ILE A 324 28.86 -12.42 -29.28
N HIS A 325 27.67 -12.53 -28.69
CA HIS A 325 27.29 -13.71 -27.88
C HIS A 325 27.30 -15.00 -28.70
N SER A 326 26.77 -14.98 -29.93
CA SER A 326 26.72 -16.17 -30.79
C SER A 326 28.09 -16.64 -31.31
N SER A 327 29.07 -15.74 -31.43
CA SER A 327 30.41 -16.07 -31.94
C SER A 327 31.44 -16.39 -30.85
N THR A 328 31.24 -15.90 -29.61
CA THR A 328 32.22 -16.03 -28.53
C THR A 328 31.68 -16.66 -27.25
N GLY A 329 30.36 -16.83 -27.13
CA GLY A 329 29.71 -17.33 -25.90
C GLY A 329 29.74 -16.34 -24.74
N VAL A 330 30.22 -15.11 -24.94
CA VAL A 330 30.34 -14.09 -23.90
C VAL A 330 29.22 -13.05 -24.04
N GLN A 331 28.43 -12.89 -22.98
CA GLN A 331 27.34 -11.91 -22.92
C GLN A 331 27.90 -10.58 -22.36
N LEU A 332 28.16 -9.62 -23.24
CA LEU A 332 28.68 -8.30 -22.83
C LEU A 332 27.50 -7.36 -22.55
N THR A 333 27.27 -7.06 -21.28
CA THR A 333 26.34 -6.01 -20.85
C THR A 333 27.00 -4.63 -20.99
N GLY A 334 26.18 -3.61 -21.31
CA GLY A 334 26.54 -2.35 -21.98
C GLY A 334 27.66 -1.45 -21.43
N GLY A 335 28.31 -1.79 -20.32
CA GLY A 335 29.51 -1.08 -19.85
C GLY A 335 30.80 -1.48 -20.56
N LEU A 336 30.89 -2.71 -21.10
CA LEU A 336 32.14 -3.25 -21.66
C LEU A 336 32.34 -2.99 -23.16
N LEU A 337 31.30 -2.58 -23.89
CA LEU A 337 31.40 -2.31 -25.33
C LEU A 337 32.14 -0.98 -25.64
N VAL A 338 32.18 -0.06 -24.68
CA VAL A 338 32.75 1.29 -24.86
C VAL A 338 34.29 1.27 -24.83
N LEU A 339 34.93 0.28 -24.22
CA LEU A 339 36.41 0.22 -24.15
C LEU A 339 37.08 -0.23 -25.45
N ALA A 340 36.37 -0.89 -26.36
CA ALA A 340 36.94 -1.36 -27.63
C ALA A 340 37.00 -0.27 -28.72
N LEU A 341 36.38 0.90 -28.50
CA LEU A 341 36.30 1.99 -29.48
C LEU A 341 37.26 3.16 -29.19
N ILE A 342 38.09 3.09 -28.14
CA ILE A 342 39.03 4.15 -27.76
C ILE A 342 40.44 3.60 -27.55
N ILE A 343 41.11 3.12 -28.61
CA ILE A 343 42.57 3.13 -28.72
C ILE A 343 42.95 3.56 -30.15
N PRO A 344 43.58 4.74 -30.36
CA PRO A 344 43.99 5.18 -31.68
C PRO A 344 45.33 4.55 -32.11
N LYS A 345 45.40 4.23 -33.41
CA LYS A 345 46.55 3.93 -34.26
C LYS A 345 47.95 4.17 -33.66
N LEU A 346 48.72 3.10 -33.49
CA LEU A 346 50.17 3.08 -33.72
C LEU A 346 50.48 1.93 -34.70
N ARG A 347 50.75 2.29 -35.96
CA ARG A 347 51.34 1.41 -36.98
C ARG A 347 52.83 1.75 -37.09
N ARG A 348 53.71 0.75 -36.91
CA ARG A 348 54.67 0.20 -37.91
C ARG A 348 55.98 -0.28 -37.25
N SER A 349 56.39 -1.48 -37.67
CA SER A 349 57.74 -2.06 -37.63
C SER A 349 58.33 -2.30 -36.23
N SER A 350 58.72 -3.51 -35.84
CA SER A 350 59.72 -4.34 -36.52
C SER A 350 59.66 -5.78 -36.03
N ARG A 351 60.05 -6.71 -36.90
CA ARG A 351 60.35 -8.12 -36.60
C ARG A 351 61.35 -8.22 -35.43
N LEU A 352 61.19 -9.20 -34.54
CA LEU A 352 62.11 -10.34 -34.35
C LEU A 352 61.91 -11.00 -32.97
N ALA A 353 61.82 -12.34 -33.02
CA ALA A 353 62.31 -13.33 -32.06
C ALA A 353 61.68 -13.42 -30.65
N MET A 354 61.05 -14.58 -30.39
CA MET A 354 61.04 -15.21 -29.07
C MET A 354 62.49 -15.48 -28.60
N PRO A 355 62.74 -15.56 -27.29
CA PRO A 355 62.80 -16.90 -26.70
C PRO A 355 62.08 -17.03 -25.34
N SER A 356 61.90 -18.28 -24.95
CA SER A 356 61.21 -18.81 -23.79
C SER A 356 62.13 -18.84 -22.52
N PRO A 357 61.75 -19.48 -21.39
CA PRO A 357 61.72 -18.85 -20.07
C PRO A 357 62.89 -19.24 -19.16
N SER A 358 63.18 -18.43 -18.14
CA SER A 358 64.01 -18.86 -17.00
C SER A 358 63.31 -18.56 -15.68
N LEU A 359 63.02 -19.64 -14.94
CA LEU A 359 62.80 -19.62 -13.50
C LEU A 359 63.98 -18.94 -12.80
N ASP A 360 63.71 -18.04 -11.84
CA ASP A 360 64.34 -18.14 -10.52
C ASP A 360 63.79 -17.14 -9.49
N ARG A 361 63.57 -17.68 -8.28
CA ARG A 361 63.70 -17.09 -6.93
C ARG A 361 62.70 -16.04 -6.44
N ILE A 362 61.83 -16.56 -5.58
CA ILE A 362 61.26 -15.91 -4.39
C ILE A 362 62.36 -15.73 -3.34
N PRO A 363 62.44 -14.59 -2.63
CA PRO A 363 63.02 -14.54 -1.29
C PRO A 363 61.98 -14.23 -0.21
N HIS A 364 62.17 -14.94 0.90
CA HIS A 364 61.46 -14.88 2.16
C HIS A 364 61.47 -13.49 2.83
N TYR A 365 60.37 -13.17 3.52
CA TYR A 365 60.26 -12.06 4.47
C TYR A 365 60.21 -12.63 5.89
N GLN A 366 61.14 -12.23 6.75
CA GLN A 366 61.09 -12.43 8.20
C GLN A 366 60.74 -11.10 8.90
N PRO A 367 59.97 -11.11 10.01
CA PRO A 367 59.62 -9.91 10.76
C PRO A 367 60.53 -9.68 11.98
N GLY A 368 60.90 -8.42 12.19
CA GLY A 368 61.41 -7.80 13.43
C GLY A 368 61.14 -6.29 13.29
N GLU A 369 60.72 -5.52 14.29
CA GLU A 369 60.69 -5.65 15.76
C GLU A 369 59.31 -5.27 16.31
#